data_AF-A0A1F9SL45-F1
#
_entry.id   AF-A0A1F9SL45-F1
#
_cell.length_a   1.000
_cell.length_b   1.000
_cell.length_c   1.000
_cell.angle_alpha   90.00
_cell.angle_beta   90.00
_cell.angle_gamma   90.00
#
_symmetry.space_group_name_H-M   'P 1'
#
loop_
_entity.id
_entity.type
_entity.pdbx_description
1 polymer ?
#
loop_
_entity_poly.entity_id
_entity_poly.type
_entity_poly.pdbx_seq_one_letter_code
_entity_poly.pdbx_strand_id
1 'polypeptide(L)'
;MDYKTAAADARKWLHFDWEETYIARTPFPNDIVLFDRGEITYCIDCRFEPDMRLIAGKEFVPILPEQIKKEGRLVVAFGFSRPVTAKHPSSSGTGMRGFIGRTEKYLGADYDKGHFIGHKLGGDLNWNLFPQLREINRGRSTAGKQFVQMERFCRDNPGTFFFSRPLYSDFTSRPNALEFGILKKNLSFWVAIFPNVINTK
;
A
#
# COMPACT_ATOMS: atom_id res chain seq x y z
N MET A 1 -11.77 -26.91 -7.91
CA MET A 1 -10.53 -26.25 -7.50
C MET A 1 -10.54 -26.11 -5.98
N ASP A 2 -9.46 -26.43 -5.29
CA ASP A 2 -9.39 -26.22 -3.83
C ASP A 2 -8.83 -24.82 -3.49
N TYR A 3 -8.92 -24.44 -2.21
CA TYR A 3 -8.44 -23.13 -1.75
C TYR A 3 -6.94 -22.93 -1.97
N LYS A 4 -6.11 -23.95 -1.79
CA LYS A 4 -4.65 -23.80 -1.90
C LYS A 4 -4.27 -23.48 -3.35
N THR A 5 -4.90 -24.18 -4.29
CA THR A 5 -4.74 -23.98 -5.73
C THR A 5 -5.21 -22.59 -6.13
N ALA A 6 -6.44 -22.21 -5.74
CA ALA A 6 -6.98 -20.88 -6.05
C ALA A 6 -6.12 -19.74 -5.49
N ALA A 7 -5.61 -19.90 -4.26
CA ALA A 7 -4.76 -18.89 -3.63
C ALA A 7 -3.36 -18.83 -4.25
N ALA A 8 -2.80 -19.96 -4.68
CA ALA A 8 -1.54 -20.00 -5.42
C ALA A 8 -1.68 -19.33 -6.79
N ASP A 9 -2.79 -19.61 -7.50
CA ASP A 9 -3.11 -18.94 -8.77
C ASP A 9 -3.29 -17.43 -8.58
N ALA A 10 -4.03 -17.01 -7.55
CA ALA A 10 -4.20 -15.59 -7.23
C ALA A 10 -2.85 -14.90 -6.94
N ARG A 11 -1.96 -15.53 -6.14
CA ARG A 11 -0.62 -15.00 -5.88
C ARG A 11 0.22 -14.92 -7.17
N LYS A 12 0.07 -15.89 -8.06
CA LYS A 12 0.85 -15.97 -9.30
C LYS A 12 0.39 -14.97 -10.35
N TRP A 13 -0.91 -14.74 -10.50
CA TRP A 13 -1.43 -14.06 -11.68
C TRP A 13 -2.07 -12.70 -11.42
N LEU A 14 -2.68 -12.49 -10.26
CA LEU A 14 -3.53 -11.31 -10.05
C LEU A 14 -2.75 -9.99 -10.06
N HIS A 15 -1.44 -10.04 -9.82
CA HIS A 15 -0.58 -8.86 -9.88
C HIS A 15 -0.35 -8.31 -11.28
N PHE A 16 -0.44 -9.14 -12.32
CA PHE A 16 -0.34 -8.65 -13.70
C PHE A 16 -1.51 -7.73 -14.03
N ASP A 17 -2.74 -8.10 -13.64
CA ASP A 17 -3.93 -7.25 -13.84
C ASP A 17 -3.82 -5.93 -13.08
N TRP A 18 -3.26 -5.96 -11.86
CA TRP A 18 -3.05 -4.77 -11.04
C TRP A 18 -1.96 -3.85 -11.59
N GLU A 19 -0.87 -4.44 -12.08
CA GLU A 19 0.21 -3.74 -12.76
C GLU A 19 -0.30 -3.07 -14.04
N GLU A 20 -0.98 -3.82 -14.91
CA GLU A 20 -1.57 -3.28 -16.15
C GLU A 20 -2.55 -2.15 -15.86
N THR A 21 -3.44 -2.34 -14.87
CA THR A 21 -4.38 -1.30 -14.44
C THR A 21 -3.67 -0.06 -13.91
N TYR A 22 -2.56 -0.24 -13.20
CA TYR A 22 -1.76 0.88 -12.68
C TYR A 22 -1.06 1.63 -13.81
N ILE A 23 -0.36 0.92 -14.70
CA ILE A 23 0.32 1.47 -15.87
C ILE A 23 -0.65 2.26 -16.74
N ALA A 24 -1.83 1.69 -17.04
CA ALA A 24 -2.86 2.34 -17.85
C ALA A 24 -3.40 3.65 -17.24
N ARG A 25 -3.24 3.84 -15.92
CA ARG A 25 -3.69 5.03 -15.19
C ARG A 25 -2.56 6.01 -14.88
N THR A 26 -1.31 5.64 -15.16
CA THR A 26 -0.15 6.51 -14.97
C THR A 26 0.34 7.04 -16.31
N PRO A 27 0.38 8.37 -16.52
CA PRO A 27 0.75 8.95 -17.82
C PRO A 27 2.26 8.97 -18.08
N PHE A 28 3.06 8.20 -17.35
CA PHE A 28 4.52 8.25 -17.36
C PHE A 28 5.12 6.84 -17.41
N PRO A 29 6.38 6.69 -17.85
CA PRO A 29 7.10 5.42 -17.75
C PRO A 29 7.15 4.92 -16.30
N ASN A 30 6.94 3.62 -16.11
CA ASN A 30 6.96 2.96 -14.81
C ASN A 30 8.22 2.10 -14.67
N ASP A 31 8.73 1.98 -13.44
CA ASP A 31 9.82 1.07 -13.10
C ASP A 31 9.34 0.17 -11.96
N ILE A 32 8.65 -0.90 -12.33
CA ILE A 32 7.92 -1.76 -11.40
C ILE A 32 8.83 -2.89 -10.94
N VAL A 33 9.05 -2.94 -9.64
CA VAL A 33 9.86 -3.95 -8.98
C VAL A 33 9.00 -4.75 -8.02
N LEU A 34 9.10 -6.07 -8.11
CA LEU A 34 8.52 -7.00 -7.16
C LEU A 34 9.59 -7.53 -6.23
N PHE A 35 9.29 -7.59 -4.93
CA PHE A 35 10.14 -8.28 -3.97
C PHE A 35 9.33 -8.92 -2.86
N ASP A 36 9.85 -10.02 -2.34
CA ASP A 36 9.23 -10.77 -1.25
C ASP A 36 9.80 -10.37 0.11
N ARG A 37 8.91 -10.26 1.09
CA ARG A 37 9.23 -10.23 2.52
C ARG A 37 8.38 -11.28 3.23
N GLY A 38 8.97 -12.46 3.37
CA GLY A 38 8.26 -13.62 3.91
C GLY A 38 7.15 -14.08 2.97
N GLU A 39 5.90 -14.07 3.44
CA GLU A 39 4.74 -14.53 2.65
C GLU A 39 4.05 -13.40 1.90
N ILE A 40 4.60 -12.19 1.95
CA ILE A 40 4.03 -11.00 1.31
C ILE A 40 4.98 -10.56 0.20
N THR A 41 4.41 -10.36 -0.98
CA THR A 41 5.04 -9.76 -2.13
C THR A 41 4.62 -8.29 -2.20
N TYR A 42 5.58 -7.39 -2.37
CA TYR A 42 5.36 -5.98 -2.59
C TYR A 42 5.71 -5.66 -4.04
N CYS A 43 4.76 -5.05 -4.75
CA CYS A 43 4.95 -4.51 -6.09
C CYS A 43 5.02 -2.99 -5.97
N ILE A 44 6.18 -2.41 -6.27
CA ILE A 44 6.47 -0.98 -6.10
C ILE A 44 6.89 -0.40 -7.44
N ASP A 45 6.31 0.74 -7.78
CA ASP A 45 6.77 1.61 -8.86
C ASP A 45 7.89 2.51 -8.30
N CYS A 46 9.12 2.09 -8.55
CA CYS A 46 10.37 2.64 -8.00
C CYS A 46 10.91 3.83 -8.78
N ARG A 47 10.12 4.42 -9.69
CA ARG A 47 10.56 5.44 -10.67
C ARG A 47 11.70 6.32 -10.16
N PHE A 48 12.86 6.09 -10.77
CA PHE A 48 14.00 6.99 -10.80
C PHE A 48 14.06 7.59 -12.21
N GLU A 49 13.39 8.72 -12.44
CA GLU A 49 13.79 9.55 -13.59
C GLU A 49 14.95 10.46 -13.17
N PRO A 50 16.02 10.59 -13.96
CA PRO A 50 16.97 11.68 -13.80
C PRO A 50 16.25 13.03 -14.03
N ASP A 51 16.58 14.05 -13.23
CA ASP A 51 15.94 15.37 -13.16
C ASP A 51 16.16 16.27 -14.39
N MET A 52 15.98 15.77 -15.62
CA MET A 52 16.30 16.54 -16.83
C MET A 52 15.19 16.48 -17.89
N ARG A 53 14.68 17.66 -18.28
CA ARG A 53 13.94 17.83 -19.54
C ARG A 53 14.90 18.30 -20.63
N LEU A 54 14.86 17.64 -21.78
CA LEU A 54 15.39 18.18 -23.04
C LEU A 54 14.43 19.24 -23.55
N ILE A 55 14.81 20.52 -23.48
CA ILE A 55 14.14 21.58 -24.23
C ILE A 55 14.79 21.63 -25.60
N ALA A 56 13.96 21.74 -26.65
CA ALA A 56 14.37 21.76 -28.04
C ALA A 56 15.56 22.71 -28.27
N GLY A 57 16.74 22.14 -28.47
CA GLY A 57 17.92 22.88 -28.92
C GLY A 57 18.81 23.48 -27.84
N LYS A 58 19.36 22.62 -26.96
CA LYS A 58 20.61 22.82 -26.19
C LYS A 58 20.51 23.64 -24.89
N GLU A 59 19.93 23.04 -23.85
CA GLU A 59 20.52 23.04 -22.51
C GLU A 59 19.72 22.09 -21.60
N PHE A 60 20.44 21.35 -20.75
CA PHE A 60 19.81 20.59 -19.67
C PHE A 60 19.41 21.58 -18.58
N VAL A 61 18.12 21.83 -18.43
CA VAL A 61 17.62 22.66 -17.32
C VAL A 61 17.31 21.73 -16.14
N PRO A 62 18.01 21.85 -15.00
CA PRO A 62 17.64 21.12 -13.79
C PRO A 62 16.25 21.57 -13.35
N ILE A 63 15.36 20.61 -13.12
CA ILE A 63 14.06 20.89 -12.53
C ILE A 63 14.30 21.31 -11.07
N LEU A 64 13.69 22.41 -10.63
CA LEU A 64 13.90 22.94 -9.28
C LEU A 64 13.50 21.88 -8.23
N PRO A 65 14.28 21.66 -7.15
CA PRO A 65 14.03 20.64 -6.13
C PRO A 65 12.62 20.71 -5.49
N GLU A 66 12.02 21.88 -5.42
CA GLU A 66 10.65 22.11 -4.94
C GLU A 66 9.55 21.60 -5.89
N GLN A 67 9.88 21.28 -7.15
CA GLN A 67 8.93 20.86 -8.19
C GLN A 67 8.91 19.35 -8.43
N ILE A 68 9.81 18.59 -7.79
CA ILE A 68 9.85 17.13 -7.88
C ILE A 68 9.83 16.52 -6.49
N LYS A 69 8.66 16.06 -6.05
CA LYS A 69 8.57 15.05 -5.00
C LYS A 69 8.33 13.69 -5.65
N LYS A 70 9.43 13.06 -6.06
CA LYS A 70 9.45 11.66 -6.49
C LYS A 70 9.36 10.79 -5.25
N GLU A 71 8.18 10.26 -4.98
CA GLU A 71 7.94 9.30 -3.91
C GLU A 71 7.57 7.97 -4.56
N GLY A 72 8.38 6.93 -4.31
CA GLY A 72 8.08 5.57 -4.79
C GLY A 72 6.68 5.15 -4.35
N ARG A 73 5.94 4.49 -5.24
CA ARG A 73 4.54 4.14 -5.00
C ARG A 73 4.40 2.65 -4.85
N LEU A 74 3.73 2.21 -3.78
CA LEU A 74 3.21 0.86 -3.78
C LEU A 74 2.15 0.77 -4.87
N VAL A 75 2.28 -0.20 -5.78
CA VAL A 75 1.24 -0.57 -6.74
C VAL A 75 0.26 -1.50 -6.04
N VAL A 76 0.77 -2.53 -5.38
CA VAL A 76 0.00 -3.50 -4.60
C VAL A 76 0.90 -4.29 -3.65
N ALA A 77 0.38 -4.65 -2.48
CA ALA A 77 0.98 -5.64 -1.59
C ALA A 77 0.01 -6.81 -1.41
N PHE A 78 0.49 -8.04 -1.55
CA PHE A 78 -0.37 -9.23 -1.51
C PHE A 78 0.39 -10.44 -0.98
N GLY A 79 -0.33 -11.43 -0.46
CA GLY A 79 0.31 -12.58 0.15
C GLY A 79 -0.60 -13.36 1.09
N PHE A 80 0.01 -14.12 1.98
CA PHE A 80 -0.70 -14.93 2.98
C PHE A 80 -0.56 -14.37 4.39
N SER A 81 -1.67 -14.37 5.14
CA SER A 81 -1.65 -13.93 6.53
C SER A 81 -0.84 -14.89 7.38
N ARG A 82 -0.02 -14.37 8.29
CA ARG A 82 0.77 -15.19 9.21
C ARG A 82 0.36 -14.91 10.65
N PRO A 83 0.44 -15.93 11.54
CA PRO A 83 0.38 -15.68 12.97
C PRO A 83 1.59 -14.82 13.35
N VAL A 84 1.41 -13.84 14.22
CA VAL A 84 2.55 -13.09 14.79
C VAL A 84 3.23 -13.99 15.81
N THR A 85 4.21 -14.78 15.37
CA THR A 85 5.10 -15.51 16.27
C THR A 85 6.27 -14.59 16.65
N ALA A 86 6.23 -14.09 17.89
CA ALA A 86 7.24 -13.25 18.54
C ALA A 86 7.22 -11.73 18.25
N LYS A 87 7.60 -10.96 19.29
CA LYS A 87 7.80 -9.50 19.23
C LYS A 87 8.87 -9.20 18.19
N HIS A 88 8.49 -8.55 17.09
CA HIS A 88 9.47 -7.95 16.19
C HIS A 88 10.29 -6.91 17.00
N PRO A 89 11.63 -6.88 16.88
CA PRO A 89 12.50 -5.97 17.66
C PRO A 89 12.16 -4.48 17.48
N SER A 90 11.43 -4.16 16.42
CA SER A 90 10.97 -2.83 16.03
C SER A 90 9.59 -2.44 16.62
N SER A 91 9.01 -3.27 17.48
CA SER A 91 7.82 -2.91 18.30
C SER A 91 8.06 -1.70 19.21
N SER A 92 9.30 -1.22 19.32
CA SER A 92 9.75 -0.07 20.10
C SER A 92 9.47 1.31 19.47
N GLY A 93 8.65 1.43 18.43
CA GLY A 93 8.26 2.73 17.86
C GLY A 93 9.42 3.59 17.28
N THR A 94 10.65 3.09 17.32
CA THR A 94 11.87 3.79 16.91
C THR A 94 11.94 3.96 15.40
N GLY A 95 11.51 2.95 14.63
CA GLY A 95 11.42 3.04 13.16
C GLY A 95 10.39 4.07 12.67
N MET A 96 9.24 4.17 13.35
CA MET A 96 8.19 5.14 13.00
C MET A 96 8.59 6.60 13.27
N ARG A 97 9.44 6.85 14.28
CA ARG A 97 9.92 8.22 14.59
C ARG A 97 10.86 8.75 13.51
N GLY A 98 11.65 7.89 12.87
CA GLY A 98 12.63 8.26 11.84
C GLY A 98 12.04 8.62 10.47
N PHE A 99 10.84 8.14 10.12
CA PHE A 99 10.29 8.32 8.77
C PHE A 99 9.90 9.79 8.48
N ILE A 100 9.11 10.43 9.35
CA ILE A 100 8.56 11.78 9.12
C ILE A 100 8.51 12.62 10.43
N GLY A 101 9.08 12.17 11.56
CA GLY A 101 8.89 12.88 12.84
C GLY A 101 7.43 12.84 13.33
N ARG A 102 6.94 13.88 14.04
CA ARG A 102 5.56 13.93 14.57
C ARG A 102 4.53 13.96 13.42
N THR A 103 3.73 12.91 13.29
CA THR A 103 2.74 12.69 12.22
C THR A 103 1.86 13.91 11.93
N GLU A 104 1.34 14.57 12.97
CA GLU A 104 0.41 15.71 12.83
C GLU A 104 1.04 16.92 12.14
N LYS A 105 2.35 17.12 12.30
CA LYS A 105 3.09 18.24 11.68
C LYS A 105 3.20 18.09 10.16
N TYR A 106 3.18 16.86 9.64
CA TYR A 106 3.48 16.59 8.23
C TYR A 106 2.32 15.97 7.45
N LEU A 107 1.43 15.23 8.12
CA LEU A 107 0.29 14.57 7.48
C LEU A 107 -1.05 15.24 7.83
N GLY A 108 -1.08 16.13 8.82
CA GLY A 108 -2.29 16.72 9.39
C GLY A 108 -2.89 15.87 10.52
N ALA A 109 -3.81 16.48 11.29
CA ALA A 109 -4.42 15.85 12.47
C ALA A 109 -5.37 14.69 12.13
N ASP A 110 -5.85 14.60 10.89
CA ASP A 110 -6.79 13.56 10.47
C ASP A 110 -6.12 12.30 9.93
N TYR A 111 -4.78 12.29 9.86
CA TYR A 111 -4.01 11.18 9.31
C TYR A 111 -3.15 10.48 10.38
N ASP A 112 -2.98 9.18 10.19
CA ASP A 112 -2.03 8.34 10.88
C ASP A 112 -0.95 7.85 9.90
N LYS A 113 0.15 7.32 10.45
CA LYS A 113 1.09 6.48 9.68
C LYS A 113 0.47 5.09 9.55
N GLY A 114 -0.34 4.92 8.51
CA GLY A 114 -0.98 3.66 8.18
C GLY A 114 0.00 2.66 7.59
N HIS A 115 -0.38 1.39 7.57
CA HIS A 115 0.37 0.34 6.88
C HIS A 115 -0.51 -0.25 5.79
N PHE A 116 0.02 -0.45 4.58
CA PHE A 116 -0.73 -1.14 3.52
C PHE A 116 -1.06 -2.56 3.94
N ILE A 117 -0.10 -3.27 4.55
CA ILE A 117 -0.34 -4.50 5.27
C ILE A 117 -0.07 -4.29 6.76
N GLY A 118 -1.07 -4.44 7.62
CA GLY A 118 -0.88 -4.34 9.06
C GLY A 118 0.24 -5.26 9.55
N HIS A 119 1.07 -4.78 10.48
CA HIS A 119 2.16 -5.57 11.05
C HIS A 119 1.68 -6.92 11.62
N LYS A 120 0.47 -6.94 12.19
CA LYS A 120 -0.16 -8.16 12.72
C LYS A 120 -0.52 -9.21 11.66
N LEU A 121 -0.41 -8.87 10.38
CA LEU A 121 -0.63 -9.75 9.24
C LEU A 121 0.68 -10.23 8.61
N GLY A 122 1.83 -9.73 9.09
CA GLY A 122 3.16 -9.99 8.53
C GLY A 122 3.77 -8.80 7.77
N GLY A 123 3.11 -7.65 7.76
CA GLY A 123 3.60 -6.46 7.06
C GLY A 123 4.90 -5.90 7.64
N ASP A 124 5.76 -5.38 6.74
CA ASP A 124 7.03 -4.72 7.10
C ASP A 124 6.79 -3.25 7.50
N LEU A 125 7.83 -2.51 7.90
CA LEU A 125 7.70 -1.23 8.60
C LEU A 125 8.15 0.02 7.82
N ASN A 126 8.89 -0.10 6.71
CA ASN A 126 9.48 1.07 6.06
C ASN A 126 8.80 1.47 4.73
N TRP A 127 8.74 0.58 3.73
CA TRP A 127 8.07 0.80 2.43
C TRP A 127 6.56 0.53 2.45
N ASN A 128 6.07 0.02 3.57
CA ASN A 128 4.69 -0.38 3.79
C ASN A 128 3.86 0.76 4.41
N LEU A 129 4.45 1.94 4.64
CA LEU A 129 3.80 3.07 5.30
C LEU A 129 3.15 4.01 4.29
N PHE A 130 2.00 4.57 4.65
CA PHE A 130 1.36 5.66 3.92
C PHE A 130 0.54 6.56 4.84
N PRO A 131 0.22 7.81 4.43
CA PRO A 131 -0.76 8.62 5.13
C PRO A 131 -2.13 7.95 5.02
N GLN A 132 -2.66 7.46 6.15
CA GLN A 132 -3.98 6.82 6.20
C GLN A 132 -4.95 7.62 7.06
N LEU A 133 -6.17 7.81 6.58
CA LEU A 133 -7.23 8.47 7.35
C LEU A 133 -7.40 7.78 8.70
N ARG A 134 -7.32 8.58 9.76
CA ARG A 134 -7.36 8.14 11.15
C ARG A 134 -8.66 7.42 11.48
N GLU A 135 -9.78 7.86 10.93
CA GLU A 135 -11.07 7.22 11.13
C GLU A 135 -11.16 5.82 10.49
N ILE A 136 -10.43 5.59 9.39
CA ILE A 136 -10.33 4.28 8.74
C ILE A 136 -9.36 3.40 9.52
N ASN A 137 -8.12 3.87 9.70
CA ASN A 137 -7.04 3.13 10.35
C ASN A 137 -7.42 2.66 11.77
N ARG A 138 -8.14 3.51 12.52
CA ARG A 138 -8.56 3.19 13.91
C ARG A 138 -9.95 2.58 14.01
N GLY A 139 -10.63 2.34 12.89
CA GLY A 139 -11.95 1.70 12.87
C GLY A 139 -13.08 2.53 13.49
N ARG A 140 -13.07 3.85 13.31
CA ARG A 140 -14.06 4.76 13.91
C ARG A 140 -15.27 5.01 13.01
N SER A 141 -15.07 5.08 11.70
CA SER A 141 -16.16 5.22 10.72
C SER A 141 -16.75 3.85 10.34
N THR A 142 -17.87 3.82 9.62
CA THR A 142 -18.46 2.57 9.09
C THR A 142 -17.45 1.82 8.21
N ALA A 143 -16.80 2.52 7.28
CA ALA A 143 -15.75 1.96 6.44
C ALA A 143 -14.53 1.51 7.27
N GLY A 144 -14.13 2.29 8.29
CA GLY A 144 -13.05 1.89 9.19
C GLY A 144 -13.36 0.62 9.97
N LYS A 145 -14.59 0.46 10.47
CA LYS A 145 -15.00 -0.76 11.18
C LYS A 145 -14.90 -1.99 10.27
N GLN A 146 -15.29 -1.86 9.01
CA GLN A 146 -15.13 -2.90 8.01
C GLN A 146 -13.65 -3.19 7.72
N PHE A 147 -12.81 -2.17 7.58
CA PHE A 147 -11.36 -2.33 7.39
C PHE A 147 -10.75 -3.16 8.52
N VAL A 148 -11.00 -2.76 9.77
CA VAL A 148 -10.53 -3.48 10.96
C VAL A 148 -11.10 -4.89 11.04
N GLN A 149 -12.34 -5.12 10.59
CA GLN A 149 -12.95 -6.45 10.53
C GLN A 149 -12.23 -7.36 9.53
N MET A 150 -11.89 -6.84 8.36
CA MET A 150 -11.12 -7.57 7.34
C MET A 150 -9.71 -7.90 7.84
N GLU A 151 -9.02 -6.96 8.49
CA GLU A 151 -7.72 -7.24 9.12
C GLU A 151 -7.82 -8.29 10.24
N ARG A 152 -8.87 -8.22 11.06
CA ARG A 152 -9.13 -9.25 12.09
C ARG A 152 -9.37 -10.61 11.46
N PHE A 153 -10.15 -10.69 10.39
CA PHE A 153 -10.37 -11.94 9.67
C PHE A 153 -9.05 -12.59 9.23
N CYS A 154 -8.15 -11.83 8.60
CA CYS A 154 -6.84 -12.35 8.19
C CYS A 154 -5.99 -12.83 9.38
N ARG A 155 -6.03 -12.12 10.50
CA ARG A 155 -5.32 -12.47 11.74
C ARG A 155 -5.85 -13.76 12.36
N ASP A 156 -7.16 -13.88 12.44
CA ASP A 156 -7.84 -15.00 13.11
C ASP A 156 -7.86 -16.25 12.21
N ASN A 157 -7.57 -16.08 10.91
CA ASN A 157 -7.46 -17.16 9.92
C ASN A 157 -6.09 -17.11 9.22
N PRO A 158 -4.99 -17.55 9.85
CA PRO A 158 -3.68 -17.63 9.20
C PRO A 158 -3.69 -18.48 7.92
N GLY A 159 -2.82 -18.15 6.96
CA GLY A 159 -2.81 -18.75 5.62
C GLY A 159 -3.92 -18.25 4.72
N THR A 160 -4.59 -17.16 5.10
CA THR A 160 -5.58 -16.48 4.25
C THR A 160 -4.86 -15.62 3.21
N PHE A 161 -5.20 -15.78 1.93
CA PHE A 161 -4.69 -14.92 0.88
C PHE A 161 -5.42 -13.58 0.92
N PHE A 162 -4.66 -12.50 0.86
CA PHE A 162 -5.19 -11.14 0.86
C PHE A 162 -4.31 -10.22 0.01
N PHE A 163 -4.86 -9.07 -0.33
CA PHE A 163 -4.14 -7.98 -0.99
C PHE A 163 -4.59 -6.61 -0.48
N SER A 164 -3.71 -5.64 -0.65
CA SER A 164 -3.94 -4.22 -0.41
C SER A 164 -3.41 -3.42 -1.58
N ARG A 165 -4.30 -2.76 -2.31
CA ARG A 165 -4.01 -2.04 -3.54
C ARG A 165 -4.39 -0.57 -3.38
N PRO A 166 -3.42 0.34 -3.24
CA PRO A 166 -3.69 1.78 -3.28
C PRO A 166 -4.27 2.23 -4.61
N LEU A 167 -5.20 3.17 -4.54
CA LEU A 167 -5.82 3.83 -5.69
C LEU A 167 -5.41 5.31 -5.66
N TYR A 168 -4.59 5.71 -6.63
CA TYR A 168 -4.11 7.10 -6.77
C TYR A 168 -4.93 7.84 -7.83
N SER A 169 -5.16 9.13 -7.60
CA SER A 169 -5.76 10.04 -8.59
C SER A 169 -4.85 11.21 -8.96
N ASP A 170 -3.66 11.30 -8.36
CA ASP A 170 -2.69 12.37 -8.60
C ASP A 170 -1.26 11.81 -8.72
N PHE A 171 -0.23 12.65 -8.54
CA PHE A 171 1.19 12.30 -8.64
C PHE A 171 1.90 12.09 -7.29
N THR A 172 1.18 12.14 -6.17
CA THR A 172 1.74 11.96 -4.82
C THR A 172 1.86 10.48 -4.41
N SER A 173 2.62 10.14 -3.37
CA SER A 173 2.56 8.77 -2.80
C SER A 173 1.34 8.54 -1.89
N ARG A 174 0.46 9.53 -1.75
CA ARG A 174 -0.74 9.41 -0.93
C ARG A 174 -1.89 8.87 -1.78
N PRO A 175 -2.36 7.64 -1.53
CA PRO A 175 -3.51 7.13 -2.24
C PRO A 175 -4.78 7.88 -1.83
N ASN A 176 -5.73 8.02 -2.75
CA ASN A 176 -7.06 8.57 -2.51
C ASN A 176 -7.99 7.55 -1.87
N ALA A 177 -7.74 6.26 -2.13
CA ALA A 177 -8.44 5.16 -1.52
C ALA A 177 -7.55 3.91 -1.46
N LEU A 178 -7.95 2.96 -0.64
CA LEU A 178 -7.31 1.66 -0.53
C LEU A 178 -8.30 0.56 -0.85
N GLU A 179 -8.03 -0.25 -1.86
CA GLU A 179 -8.76 -1.49 -2.09
C GLU A 179 -8.11 -2.61 -1.27
N PHE A 180 -8.88 -3.29 -0.43
CA PHE A 180 -8.42 -4.45 0.32
C PHE A 180 -9.28 -5.65 -0.06
N GLY A 181 -8.65 -6.79 -0.31
CA GLY A 181 -9.35 -8.00 -0.69
C GLY A 181 -8.84 -9.23 0.04
N ILE A 182 -9.76 -10.15 0.30
CA ILE A 182 -9.51 -11.41 1.00
C ILE A 182 -10.13 -12.56 0.20
N LEU A 183 -9.34 -13.58 -0.13
CA LEU A 183 -9.87 -14.82 -0.67
C LEU A 183 -10.33 -15.73 0.48
N LYS A 184 -11.64 -16.01 0.55
CA LYS A 184 -12.21 -16.91 1.56
C LYS A 184 -12.09 -18.37 1.14
N LYS A 185 -12.28 -19.29 2.11
CA LYS A 185 -12.28 -20.74 1.88
C LYS A 185 -13.33 -21.22 0.88
N ASN A 186 -14.43 -20.50 0.73
CA ASN A 186 -15.47 -20.77 -0.27
C ASN A 186 -15.11 -20.22 -1.67
N LEU A 187 -13.86 -19.82 -1.90
CA LEU A 187 -13.32 -19.29 -3.16
C LEU A 187 -13.93 -17.96 -3.61
N SER A 188 -14.69 -17.28 -2.75
CA SER A 188 -15.15 -15.92 -3.00
C SER A 188 -14.16 -14.89 -2.48
N PHE A 189 -14.04 -13.79 -3.23
CA PHE A 189 -13.32 -12.61 -2.77
C PHE A 189 -14.25 -11.70 -1.95
N TRP A 190 -13.83 -11.33 -0.75
CA TRP A 190 -14.38 -10.19 -0.02
C TRP A 190 -13.48 -8.99 -0.28
N VAL A 191 -13.98 -8.07 -1.10
CA VAL A 191 -13.27 -6.86 -1.51
C VAL A 191 -14.03 -5.64 -1.01
N ALA A 192 -13.28 -4.63 -0.57
CA ALA A 192 -13.82 -3.34 -0.18
C ALA A 192 -12.84 -2.23 -0.53
N ILE A 193 -13.37 -1.04 -0.84
CA ILE A 193 -12.59 0.17 -1.09
C ILE A 193 -12.80 1.12 0.08
N PHE A 194 -11.71 1.57 0.68
CA PHE A 194 -11.67 2.46 1.83
C PHE A 194 -11.20 3.85 1.41
N PRO A 195 -12.00 4.90 1.61
CA PRO A 195 -11.60 6.25 1.24
C PRO A 195 -10.41 6.69 2.10
N ASN A 196 -9.54 7.51 1.51
CA ASN A 196 -8.36 8.07 2.18
C ASN A 196 -8.25 9.59 2.00
N VAL A 197 -9.35 10.23 1.62
CA VAL A 197 -9.51 11.69 1.49
C VAL A 197 -10.57 12.19 2.45
N ILE A 198 -10.31 13.32 3.09
CA ILE A 198 -11.30 13.99 3.93
C ILE A 198 -12.41 14.49 3.01
N ASN A 199 -13.65 14.06 3.24
CA ASN A 199 -14.80 14.67 2.60
C ASN A 199 -15.04 16.03 3.28
N THR A 200 -14.54 17.11 2.70
CA THR A 200 -15.00 18.45 3.05
C THR A 200 -16.48 18.53 2.68
N LYS A 201 -17.34 18.62 3.69
CA LYS A 201 -18.74 19.01 3.51
C LYS A 201 -18.83 20.47 3.07
#